data_AF-A0A7T8KL91-F1
#
_entry.id   AF-A0A7T8KL91-F1
#
_cell.length_a   1.000
_cell.length_b   1.000
_cell.length_c   1.000
_cell.angle_alpha   90.00
_cell.angle_beta   90.00
_cell.angle_gamma   90.00
#
_symmetry.space_group_name_H-M   'P 1'
#
loop_
_entity.id
_entity.type
_entity.pdbx_description
1 polymer ?
#
loop_
_entity_poly.entity_id
_entity_poly.type
_entity_poly.pdbx_seq_one_letter_code
_entity_poly.pdbx_strand_id
1 'polypeptide(L)'
;MSEQKMKRQRAIDILCAQVDPKLITTQIKVSLATVYNIRKAMEGMDPISRKPETGGHNKKKRSGEFLNLLQENIKKGPTKSMRKMAAERNVALIT
;
A
#
# COMPACT_ATOMS: atom_id res chain seq x y z
N MET A 1 -19.22 -5.99 -3.43
CA MET A 1 -18.27 -5.75 -2.31
C MET A 1 -17.39 -6.98 -2.15
N SER A 2 -16.08 -6.85 -1.92
CA SER A 2 -15.23 -8.05 -1.72
C SER A 2 -15.59 -8.76 -0.41
N GLU A 3 -15.46 -10.09 -0.38
CA GLU A 3 -15.80 -10.92 0.80
C GLU A 3 -15.07 -10.43 2.07
N GLN A 4 -13.79 -10.09 1.96
CA GLN A 4 -12.99 -9.56 3.06
C GLN A 4 -13.47 -8.19 3.55
N LYS A 5 -14.05 -7.37 2.67
CA LYS A 5 -14.62 -6.07 3.05
C LYS A 5 -15.93 -6.28 3.82
N MET A 6 -16.74 -7.25 3.41
CA MET A 6 -17.98 -7.61 4.14
C MET A 6 -17.69 -8.17 5.54
N LYS A 7 -16.72 -9.08 5.68
CA LYS A 7 -16.33 -9.62 7.01
C LYS A 7 -15.84 -8.53 7.96
N ARG A 8 -15.07 -7.55 7.45
CA ARG A 8 -14.63 -6.40 8.24
C ARG A 8 -15.78 -5.51 8.67
N GLN A 9 -16.68 -5.17 7.75
CA GLN A 9 -17.84 -4.37 8.08
C GLN A 9 -18.69 -5.05 9.16
N ARG A 10 -18.95 -6.34 9.00
CA ARG A 10 -19.73 -7.12 9.97
C ARG A 10 -19.06 -7.20 11.35
N ALA A 11 -17.72 -7.28 11.39
CA ALA A 11 -16.97 -7.23 12.63
C ALA A 11 -17.08 -5.87 13.32
N ILE A 12 -17.08 -4.76 12.55
CA ILE A 12 -17.30 -3.41 13.07
C ILE A 12 -18.71 -3.30 13.66
N ASP A 13 -19.73 -3.74 12.93
CA ASP A 13 -21.13 -3.63 13.36
C ASP A 13 -21.37 -4.38 14.68
N ILE A 14 -20.80 -5.58 14.82
CA ILE A 14 -20.91 -6.39 16.05
C ILE A 14 -20.07 -5.81 17.20
N LEU A 15 -18.89 -5.23 16.92
CA LEU A 15 -18.10 -4.52 17.92
C LEU A 15 -18.81 -3.25 18.42
N CYS A 16 -19.49 -2.51 17.54
CA CYS A 16 -20.33 -1.37 17.92
C CYS A 16 -21.49 -1.78 18.83
N ALA A 17 -22.03 -3.00 18.65
CA ALA A 17 -23.02 -3.60 19.53
C ALA A 17 -22.46 -4.10 20.88
N GLN A 18 -21.18 -3.81 21.19
CA GLN A 18 -20.49 -4.14 22.45
C GLN A 18 -20.43 -5.63 22.78
N VAL A 19 -20.45 -6.50 21.77
CA VAL A 19 -20.30 -7.94 21.94
C VAL A 19 -18.83 -8.31 22.22
N ASP A 20 -18.60 -9.31 23.07
CA ASP A 20 -17.27 -9.82 23.38
C ASP A 20 -16.54 -10.31 22.10
N PRO A 21 -15.32 -9.81 21.81
CA PRO A 21 -14.47 -10.27 20.71
C PRO A 21 -14.38 -11.80 20.54
N LYS A 22 -14.45 -12.57 21.62
CA LYS A 22 -14.43 -14.05 21.56
C LYS A 22 -15.64 -14.67 20.86
N LEU A 23 -16.81 -14.01 20.92
CA LEU A 23 -18.02 -14.45 20.23
C LEU A 23 -18.00 -14.01 18.76
N ILE A 24 -17.30 -12.92 18.46
CA ILE A 24 -17.16 -12.40 17.09
C ILE A 24 -16.31 -13.33 16.23
N THR A 25 -15.23 -13.89 16.81
CA THR A 25 -14.34 -14.81 16.08
C THR A 25 -15.06 -16.06 15.63
N THR A 26 -15.93 -16.63 16.47
CA THR A 26 -16.70 -17.84 16.16
C THR A 26 -17.75 -17.58 15.09
N GLN A 27 -18.42 -16.42 15.14
CA GLN A 27 -19.46 -16.04 14.17
C GLN A 27 -18.91 -15.66 12.79
N ILE A 28 -17.84 -14.86 12.73
CA ILE A 28 -17.31 -14.31 11.47
C ILE A 28 -16.16 -15.18 10.91
N LYS A 29 -15.67 -16.15 11.68
CA LYS A 29 -14.52 -17.02 11.36
C LYS A 29 -13.26 -16.21 11.04
N VAL A 30 -12.93 -15.28 11.94
CA VAL A 30 -11.74 -14.42 11.83
C VAL A 30 -10.88 -14.59 13.08
N SER A 31 -9.56 -14.45 12.96
CA SER A 31 -8.66 -14.56 14.11
C SER A 31 -8.96 -13.48 15.16
N LEU A 32 -8.77 -13.83 16.44
CA LEU A 32 -8.97 -12.92 17.57
C LEU A 32 -8.09 -11.67 17.46
N ALA A 33 -6.84 -11.84 17.03
CA ALA A 33 -5.92 -10.74 16.79
C ALA A 33 -6.47 -9.74 15.78
N THR A 34 -7.14 -10.21 14.72
CA THR A 34 -7.76 -9.32 13.73
C THR A 34 -8.92 -8.52 14.32
N VAL A 35 -9.75 -9.13 15.19
CA VAL A 35 -10.85 -8.42 15.87
C VAL A 35 -10.30 -7.31 16.76
N TYR A 36 -9.25 -7.57 17.53
CA TYR A 36 -8.60 -6.54 18.35
C TYR A 36 -7.93 -5.45 17.51
N ASN A 37 -7.31 -5.80 16.38
CA ASN A 37 -6.75 -4.81 15.46
C ASN A 37 -7.83 -3.89 14.88
N ILE A 38 -9.01 -4.44 14.56
CA ILE A 38 -10.16 -3.65 14.09
C ILE A 38 -10.64 -2.71 15.20
N ARG A 39 -10.80 -3.22 16.44
CA ARG A 39 -11.18 -2.40 17.60
C ARG A 39 -10.19 -1.25 17.84
N LYS A 40 -8.89 -1.54 17.80
CA LYS A 40 -7.84 -0.54 17.94
C LYS A 40 -7.90 0.52 16.83
N ALA A 41 -8.16 0.10 15.59
CA ALA A 41 -8.32 1.02 14.46
C ALA A 41 -9.56 1.92 14.62
N MET A 42 -10.68 1.39 15.15
CA MET A 42 -11.87 2.17 15.47
C MET A 42 -11.59 3.25 16.53
N GLU A 43 -10.84 2.91 17.58
CA GLU A 43 -10.47 3.85 18.65
C GLU A 43 -9.48 4.93 18.16
N GLY A 44 -8.56 4.57 17.25
CA GLY A 44 -7.55 5.46 16.70
C GLY A 44 -8.01 6.37 15.55
N MET A 45 -9.29 6.34 15.16
CA MET A 45 -9.80 6.96 13.91
C MET A 45 -9.02 6.53 12.65
N ASP A 46 -8.34 5.39 12.71
CA ASP A 46 -7.57 4.88 11.58
C ASP A 46 -8.52 4.27 10.54
N PRO A 47 -8.22 4.41 9.24
CA PRO A 47 -9.00 3.74 8.22
C PRO A 47 -8.89 2.21 8.38
N ILE A 48 -10.03 1.55 8.61
CA ILE A 48 -10.15 0.09 8.77
C ILE A 48 -9.98 -0.65 7.41
N SER A 49 -9.74 0.12 6.34
CA SER A 49 -9.38 -0.40 5.04
C SER A 49 -7.99 -1.05 5.08
N ARG A 50 -7.79 -2.06 4.24
CA ARG A 50 -6.44 -2.63 4.08
C ARG A 50 -5.63 -1.54 3.40
N LYS A 51 -4.48 -1.17 3.96
CA LYS A 51 -3.54 -0.30 3.23
C LYS A 51 -3.30 -0.92 1.85
N PRO A 52 -3.33 -0.13 0.76
CA PRO A 52 -2.95 -0.64 -0.55
C PRO A 52 -1.57 -1.28 -0.41
N GLU A 53 -1.36 -2.40 -1.12
CA GLU A 53 -0.13 -3.19 -0.99
C GLU A 53 1.10 -2.29 -1.00
N THR A 54 2.02 -2.54 -0.08
CA THR A 54 3.30 -1.85 -0.02
C THR A 54 4.10 -2.19 -1.27
N GLY A 55 4.02 -1.32 -2.29
CA GLY A 55 4.96 -1.33 -3.39
C GLY A 55 6.39 -1.09 -2.86
N GLY A 56 7.37 -1.72 -3.50
CA GLY A 56 8.77 -1.56 -3.16
C GLY A 56 9.19 -0.10 -3.12
N HIS A 57 9.75 0.35 -2.00
CA HIS A 57 10.26 1.70 -1.78
C HIS A 57 11.58 1.92 -2.54
N ASN A 58 11.59 1.80 -3.87
CA ASN A 58 12.74 2.15 -4.71
C ASN A 58 12.84 3.68 -4.90
N LYS A 59 12.86 4.43 -3.78
CA LYS A 59 12.86 5.91 -3.76
C LYS A 59 14.07 6.53 -4.49
N LYS A 60 15.22 5.85 -4.50
CA LYS A 60 16.44 6.36 -5.16
C LYS A 60 16.37 6.36 -6.69
N LYS A 61 15.61 5.44 -7.30
CA LYS A 61 15.55 5.27 -8.78
C LYS A 61 14.36 6.00 -9.44
N ARG A 62 13.49 6.61 -8.64
CA ARG A 62 12.27 7.32 -9.08
C ARG A 62 12.01 8.57 -8.26
N SER A 63 13.07 9.28 -7.85
CA SER A 63 12.90 10.60 -7.24
C SER A 63 12.30 11.56 -8.28
N GLY A 64 11.51 12.54 -7.83
CA GLY A 64 10.93 13.55 -8.73
C GLY A 64 12.01 14.30 -9.53
N GLU A 65 13.14 14.58 -8.90
CA GLU A 65 14.33 15.18 -9.53
C GLU A 65 14.87 14.32 -10.67
N PHE A 66 14.97 13.00 -10.47
CA PHE A 66 15.43 12.08 -11.51
C PHE A 66 14.47 12.05 -12.71
N LEU A 67 13.16 12.07 -12.46
CA LEU A 67 12.15 12.08 -13.52
C LEU A 67 12.17 13.38 -14.33
N ASN A 68 12.30 14.53 -13.66
CA ASN A 68 12.39 15.83 -14.32
C ASN A 68 13.64 15.93 -15.20
N LEU A 69 14.78 15.51 -14.66
CA LEU A 69 16.05 15.47 -15.39
C LEU A 69 16.00 14.50 -16.59
N LEU A 70 15.34 13.34 -16.45
CA LEU A 70 15.13 12.40 -17.54
C LEU A 70 14.28 13.02 -18.66
N GLN A 71 13.20 13.71 -18.30
CA GLN A 71 12.36 14.43 -19.27
C GLN A 71 13.16 15.50 -20.03
N GLU A 72 14.02 16.26 -19.36
CA GLU A 72 14.87 17.24 -20.03
C GLU A 72 15.84 16.60 -21.03
N ASN A 73 16.44 15.46 -20.69
CA ASN A 73 17.36 14.77 -21.59
C ASN A 73 16.64 14.21 -22.83
N ILE A 74 15.42 13.69 -22.65
CA ILE A 74 14.57 13.23 -23.77
C ILE A 74 14.21 14.41 -24.67
N LYS A 75 13.86 15.57 -24.09
CA LYS A 75 13.57 16.80 -24.86
C LYS A 75 14.80 17.30 -25.63
N LYS A 76 16.00 17.24 -25.04
CA LYS A 76 17.26 17.69 -25.67
C LYS A 76 17.75 16.73 -26.77
N GLY A 77 17.43 15.44 -26.68
CA GLY A 77 17.93 14.43 -27.61
C GLY A 77 17.00 13.21 -27.70
N PRO A 78 15.86 13.32 -28.41
CA PRO A 78 14.82 12.27 -28.42
C PRO A 78 15.29 10.96 -29.04
N THR A 79 16.37 10.98 -29.84
CA THR A 79 16.98 9.81 -30.48
C THR A 79 18.08 9.16 -29.63
N LYS A 80 18.47 9.75 -28.49
CA LYS A 80 19.45 9.13 -27.60
C LYS A 80 18.88 7.83 -27.02
N SER A 81 19.67 6.76 -27.05
CA SER A 81 19.25 5.49 -26.47
C SER A 81 19.23 5.54 -24.94
N MET A 82 18.32 4.79 -24.33
CA MET A 82 18.21 4.66 -22.87
C MET A 82 19.51 4.16 -22.23
N ARG A 83 20.26 3.28 -22.91
CA ARG A 83 21.58 2.81 -22.43
C ARG A 83 22.60 3.94 -22.34
N LYS A 84 22.67 4.81 -23.36
CA LYS A 84 23.58 5.97 -23.33
C LYS A 84 23.20 6.93 -22.21
N MET A 85 21.91 7.21 -22.04
CA MET A 85 21.42 8.07 -20.95
C MET A 85 21.68 7.48 -19.55
N ALA A 86 21.59 6.16 -19.38
CA ALA A 86 21.90 5.49 -18.12
C ALA A 86 23.41 5.52 -17.80
N ALA A 87 24.26 5.30 -18.82
CA ALA A 87 25.71 5.34 -18.69
C ALA A 87 26.23 6.76 -18.33
N GLU A 88 25.69 7.81 -18.97
CA GLU A 88 25.99 9.22 -18.63
C GLU A 88 25.66 9.57 -17.16
N ARG A 89 24.84 8.77 -16.48
CA ARG A 89 24.30 9.08 -15.15
C ARG A 89 24.69 8.05 -14.07
N ASN A 90 25.59 7.10 -14.37
CA ASN A 90 26.01 6.03 -13.45
C ASN A 90 24.83 5.27 -12.81
N VAL A 91 23.71 5.15 -13.53
CA VAL A 91 22.58 4.35 -13.08
C VAL A 91 22.84 2.92 -13.52
N ALA A 92 23.05 2.01 -12.57
CA ALA A 92 23.28 0.60 -12.87
C ALA A 92 22.14 0.05 -13.73
N LEU A 93 22.48 -0.43 -14.93
CA LEU A 93 21.58 -1.22 -15.76
C LEU A 93 21.24 -2.48 -14.96
N ILE A 94 19.95 -2.68 -14.71
CA ILE A 94 19.47 -3.98 -14.21
C ILE A 94 19.55 -4.90 -15.43
N THR A 95 20.65 -5.65 -15.54
CA THR A 95 20.75 -6.83 -16.40
C THR A 95 19.91 -7.96 -15.84
#